data_AF-A0A833J4J4-F1
#
_entry.id   AF-A0A833J4J4-F1
#
_cell.length_a   1.000
_cell.length_b   1.000
_cell.length_c   1.000
_cell.angle_alpha   90.00
_cell.angle_beta   90.00
_cell.angle_gamma   90.00
#
_symmetry.space_group_name_H-M   'P 1'
#
loop_
_entity.id
_entity.type
_entity.pdbx_description
1 polymer ?
#
loop_
_entity_poly.entity_id
_entity_poly.type
_entity_poly.pdbx_seq_one_letter_code
_entity_poly.pdbx_strand_id
1 'polypeptide(L)'
;MNASVDRVRDALAELIKAALVSDDGRSLAFRQAAAEKLAALAADPPQADAVRIDGAWTLAVRAAEAPELQPEEGQVNLTLPRAALFSLEDLTSDGFDVNAAVETIRKSASTG
;
A
#
# COMPACT_ATOMS: atom_id res chain seq x y z
N MET A 1 9.45 15.90 -5.31
CA MET A 1 8.11 15.30 -5.12
C MET A 1 7.56 15.81 -3.77
N ASN A 2 6.25 15.81 -3.55
CA ASN A 2 5.66 16.31 -2.30
C ASN A 2 5.89 15.28 -1.17
N ALA A 3 6.53 15.67 -0.08
CA ALA A 3 6.89 14.77 1.02
C ALA A 3 5.69 14.03 1.62
N SER A 4 4.51 14.66 1.67
CA SER A 4 3.28 14.01 2.13
C SER A 4 2.80 12.93 1.17
N VAL A 5 2.92 13.17 -0.14
CA VAL A 5 2.61 12.16 -1.17
C VAL A 5 3.59 11.00 -1.11
N ASP A 6 4.86 11.26 -0.88
CA ASP A 6 5.89 10.22 -0.74
C ASP A 6 5.62 9.31 0.47
N ARG A 7 5.29 9.90 1.64
CA ARG A 7 4.93 9.12 2.84
C ARG A 7 3.71 8.23 2.62
N VAL A 8 2.65 8.76 2.01
CA VAL A 8 1.43 8.00 1.72
C VAL A 8 1.69 6.92 0.67
N ARG A 9 2.43 7.23 -0.40
CA ARG A 9 2.89 6.24 -1.39
C ARG A 9 3.63 5.10 -0.71
N ASP A 10 4.58 5.40 0.17
CA ASP A 10 5.42 4.37 0.79
C ASP A 10 4.60 3.45 1.70
N ALA A 11 3.68 4.00 2.49
CA ALA A 11 2.77 3.18 3.29
C ALA A 11 1.93 2.25 2.41
N LEU A 12 1.33 2.78 1.33
CA LEU A 12 0.55 2.00 0.38
C LEU A 12 1.39 0.95 -0.35
N ALA A 13 2.63 1.25 -0.70
CA ALA A 13 3.51 0.33 -1.41
C ALA A 13 3.82 -0.89 -0.54
N GLU A 14 4.07 -0.71 0.75
CA GLU A 14 4.29 -1.84 1.66
C GLU A 14 3.04 -2.72 1.82
N LEU A 15 1.83 -2.12 1.89
CA LEU A 15 0.58 -2.88 1.89
C LEU A 15 0.39 -3.70 0.60
N ILE A 16 0.70 -3.10 -0.55
CA ILE A 16 0.60 -3.78 -1.84
C ILE A 16 1.61 -4.93 -1.92
N LYS A 17 2.89 -4.70 -1.60
CA LYS A 17 3.90 -5.76 -1.59
C LYS A 17 3.50 -6.92 -0.68
N ALA A 18 2.98 -6.62 0.52
CA ALA A 18 2.48 -7.65 1.44
C ALA A 18 1.34 -8.50 0.84
N ALA A 19 0.51 -7.91 -0.04
CA ALA A 19 -0.61 -8.58 -0.68
C ALA A 19 -0.21 -9.43 -1.89
N LEU A 20 0.83 -9.04 -2.64
CA LEU A 20 1.22 -9.70 -3.89
C LEU A 20 2.32 -10.76 -3.69
N VAL A 21 3.16 -10.61 -2.67
CA VAL A 21 4.27 -11.55 -2.40
C VAL A 21 3.75 -12.86 -1.82
N SER A 22 4.16 -13.98 -2.42
CA SER A 22 3.73 -15.32 -2.01
C SER A 22 4.53 -15.89 -0.83
N ASP A 23 5.69 -15.33 -0.52
CA ASP A 23 6.48 -15.73 0.65
C ASP A 23 5.88 -15.12 1.93
N ASP A 24 5.43 -15.97 2.85
CA ASP A 24 4.76 -15.55 4.10
C ASP A 24 5.67 -14.70 5.00
N GLY A 25 6.97 -15.01 5.06
CA GLY A 25 7.93 -14.30 5.89
C GLY A 25 8.17 -12.87 5.39
N ARG A 26 8.29 -12.71 4.07
CA ARG A 26 8.42 -11.39 3.44
C ARG A 26 7.11 -10.62 3.45
N SER A 27 5.99 -11.29 3.22
CA SER A 27 4.67 -10.70 3.38
C SER A 27 4.50 -10.14 4.80
N LEU A 28 4.93 -10.87 5.84
CA LEU A 28 4.93 -10.37 7.22
C LEU A 28 5.83 -9.16 7.41
N ALA A 29 7.05 -9.17 6.86
CA ALA A 29 7.97 -8.03 6.95
C ALA A 29 7.38 -6.75 6.32
N PHE A 30 6.71 -6.89 5.17
CA PHE A 30 6.01 -5.78 4.52
C PHE A 30 4.81 -5.28 5.32
N ARG A 31 4.03 -6.17 5.96
CA ARG A 31 2.95 -5.75 6.88
C ARG A 31 3.49 -4.94 8.05
N GLN A 32 4.62 -5.35 8.62
CA GLN A 32 5.25 -4.62 9.72
C GLN A 32 5.75 -3.24 9.28
N ALA A 33 6.42 -3.16 8.13
CA ALA A 33 6.86 -1.90 7.55
C ALA A 33 5.68 -0.97 7.22
N ALA A 34 4.57 -1.51 6.71
CA ALA A 34 3.34 -0.76 6.47
C ALA A 34 2.77 -0.20 7.79
N ALA A 35 2.68 -1.02 8.84
CA ALA A 35 2.19 -0.60 10.16
C ALA A 35 3.01 0.56 10.74
N GLU A 36 4.34 0.50 10.64
CA GLU A 36 5.22 1.58 11.10
C GLU A 36 5.00 2.88 10.33
N LYS A 37 4.84 2.81 9.00
CA LYS A 37 4.59 3.99 8.16
C LYS A 37 3.21 4.59 8.41
N LEU A 38 2.18 3.76 8.59
CA LEU A 38 0.82 4.20 8.92
C LEU A 38 0.77 4.85 10.30
N ALA A 39 1.46 4.28 11.29
CA ALA A 39 1.60 4.90 12.61
C ALA A 39 2.28 6.28 12.53
N ALA A 40 3.32 6.42 11.69
CA ALA A 40 3.96 7.71 11.45
C ALA A 40 3.04 8.71 10.73
N LEU A 41 2.18 8.25 9.81
CA LEU A 41 1.16 9.08 9.18
C LEU A 41 0.07 9.51 10.17
N ALA A 42 -0.39 8.62 11.05
CA ALA A 42 -1.37 8.95 12.08
C ALA A 42 -0.82 9.96 13.11
N ALA A 43 0.47 9.85 13.46
CA ALA A 43 1.14 10.78 14.38
C ALA A 43 1.38 12.17 13.78
N ASP A 44 1.60 12.27 12.47
CA ASP A 44 1.73 13.52 11.73
C ASP A 44 0.90 13.46 10.42
N PRO A 45 -0.44 13.65 10.52
CA PRO A 45 -1.33 13.51 9.37
C PRO A 45 -1.05 14.57 8.30
N PRO A 46 -0.90 14.18 7.02
CA PRO A 46 -0.76 15.15 5.96
C PRO A 46 -2.07 15.91 5.76
N GLN A 47 -1.96 17.17 5.33
CA GLN A 47 -3.13 17.97 4.98
C GLN A 47 -3.87 17.36 3.78
N ALA A 48 -5.20 17.34 3.83
CA ALA A 48 -6.05 16.67 2.84
C ALA A 48 -5.90 17.23 1.42
N ASP A 49 -5.59 18.52 1.28
CA ASP A 49 -5.33 19.18 0.00
C ASP A 49 -3.92 18.92 -0.55
N ALA A 50 -2.98 18.52 0.30
CA ALA A 50 -1.60 18.22 -0.07
C ALA A 50 -1.44 16.83 -0.70
N VAL A 51 -2.40 15.92 -0.52
CA VAL A 51 -2.32 14.53 -1.01
C VAL A 51 -3.51 14.19 -1.88
N ARG A 52 -3.24 13.88 -3.16
CA ARG A 52 -4.21 13.18 -4.01
C ARG A 52 -4.02 11.68 -3.87
N ILE A 53 -4.95 11.02 -3.19
CA ILE A 53 -4.83 9.61 -2.83
C ILE A 53 -4.69 8.68 -4.04
N ASP A 54 -5.45 8.90 -5.12
CA ASP A 54 -5.33 8.13 -6.36
C ASP A 54 -3.94 8.27 -7.02
N GLY A 55 -3.33 9.45 -6.89
CA GLY A 55 -1.98 9.71 -7.38
C GLY A 55 -0.95 8.94 -6.56
N ALA A 56 -1.06 8.97 -5.23
CA ALA A 56 -0.19 8.21 -4.33
C ALA A 56 -0.34 6.69 -4.55
N TRP A 57 -1.58 6.21 -4.73
CA TRP A 57 -1.90 4.82 -5.06
C TRP A 57 -1.24 4.38 -6.36
N THR A 58 -1.40 5.15 -7.45
CA THR A 58 -0.77 4.82 -8.74
C THR A 58 0.75 4.71 -8.62
N LEU A 59 1.38 5.59 -7.83
CA LEU A 59 2.82 5.54 -7.58
C LEU A 59 3.21 4.34 -6.71
N ALA A 60 2.38 3.96 -5.74
CA ALA A 60 2.60 2.83 -4.86
C ALA A 60 2.53 1.49 -5.60
N VAL A 61 1.55 1.33 -6.50
CA VAL A 61 1.46 0.18 -7.41
C VAL A 61 2.75 0.02 -8.21
N ARG A 62 3.21 1.10 -8.87
CA ARG A 62 4.47 1.08 -9.63
C ARG A 62 5.70 0.77 -8.79
N ALA A 63 5.71 1.20 -7.52
CA ALA A 63 6.80 0.91 -6.59
C ALA A 63 6.78 -0.54 -6.10
N ALA A 64 5.61 -1.16 -6.01
CA ALA A 64 5.45 -2.57 -5.65
C ALA A 64 5.77 -3.50 -6.83
N GLU A 65 5.50 -3.06 -8.07
CA GLU A 65 5.86 -3.76 -9.33
C GLU A 65 7.34 -3.58 -9.73
N ALA A 66 8.17 -3.01 -8.85
CA ALA A 66 9.58 -2.74 -9.17
C ALA A 66 10.30 -4.06 -9.53
N PRO A 67 11.20 -4.05 -10.53
CA PRO A 67 11.83 -5.27 -11.06
C PRO A 67 12.53 -6.14 -10.02
N GLU A 68 12.97 -5.55 -8.90
CA GLU A 68 13.62 -6.29 -7.80
C GLU A 68 12.66 -7.26 -7.08
N LEU A 69 11.35 -7.11 -7.25
CA LEU A 69 10.31 -7.92 -6.60
C LEU A 69 9.67 -8.96 -7.55
N GLN A 70 9.92 -8.85 -8.86
CA GLN A 70 9.41 -9.79 -9.89
C GLN A 70 9.73 -11.28 -9.66
N PRO A 71 10.88 -11.70 -9.06
CA PRO A 71 11.13 -13.12 -8.78
C PRO A 71 10.18 -13.72 -7.74
N GLU A 72 9.44 -12.88 -7.01
CA GLU A 72 8.66 -13.23 -5.82
C GLU A 72 7.17 -12.98 -5.99
N GLU A 73 6.81 -12.23 -7.04
CA GLU A 73 5.50 -12.21 -7.64
C GLU A 73 5.28 -13.54 -8.35
N GLY A 74 4.65 -14.50 -7.66
CA GLY A 74 4.34 -15.81 -8.21
C GLY A 74 3.38 -15.74 -9.40
N GLN A 75 3.84 -15.33 -10.58
CA GLN A 75 3.13 -15.37 -11.87
C GLN A 75 1.66 -14.94 -11.86
N VAL A 76 1.27 -13.92 -11.07
CA VAL A 76 -0.10 -13.42 -11.12
C VAL A 76 -0.10 -12.05 -11.79
N ASN A 77 -0.70 -11.98 -12.97
CA ASN A 77 -0.96 -10.74 -13.68
C ASN A 77 -2.09 -10.02 -12.92
N LEU A 78 -1.74 -9.34 -11.84
CA LEU A 78 -2.65 -8.73 -10.88
C LEU A 78 -2.98 -7.30 -11.33
N THR A 79 -4.19 -7.10 -11.82
CA THR A 79 -4.68 -5.78 -12.24
C THR A 79 -5.28 -5.06 -11.03
N LEU A 80 -4.44 -4.35 -10.28
CA LEU A 80 -4.94 -3.48 -9.22
C LEU A 80 -5.84 -2.38 -9.81
N PRO A 81 -6.91 -1.98 -9.08
CA PRO A 81 -7.81 -0.94 -9.56
C PRO A 81 -7.06 0.40 -9.72
N ARG A 82 -7.54 1.21 -10.67
CA ARG A 82 -6.98 2.55 -10.89
C ARG A 82 -7.29 3.52 -9.75
N ALA A 83 -8.47 3.38 -9.14
CA ALA A 83 -8.85 4.16 -7.98
C ALA A 83 -8.23 3.56 -6.71
N ALA A 84 -7.85 4.41 -5.77
CA ALA A 84 -7.36 3.96 -4.48
C ALA A 84 -8.45 3.18 -3.72
N LEU A 85 -8.05 2.09 -3.07
CA LEU A 85 -8.96 1.27 -2.24
C LEU A 85 -9.25 1.89 -0.87
N PHE A 86 -8.43 2.84 -0.45
CA PHE A 86 -8.48 3.48 0.86
C PHE A 86 -8.40 4.99 0.68
N SER A 87 -9.15 5.73 1.48
CA SER A 87 -9.03 7.18 1.59
C SER A 87 -7.85 7.57 2.48
N LEU A 88 -7.47 8.85 2.46
CA LEU A 88 -6.46 9.35 3.40
C LEU A 88 -6.93 9.23 4.86
N GLU A 89 -8.22 9.44 5.11
CA GLU A 89 -8.84 9.33 6.43
C GLU A 89 -8.74 7.91 6.97
N ASP A 90 -8.99 6.90 6.12
CA ASP A 90 -8.81 5.50 6.50
C ASP A 90 -7.37 5.24 6.95
N LEU A 91 -6.39 5.66 6.15
CA LEU A 91 -4.97 5.39 6.40
C LEU A 91 -4.41 6.09 7.66
N THR A 92 -5.03 7.19 8.10
CA THR A 92 -4.66 7.91 9.32
C THR A 92 -5.59 7.61 10.49
N SER A 93 -6.55 6.70 10.32
CA SER A 93 -7.48 6.32 11.39
C SER A 93 -6.76 5.57 12.50
N ASP A 94 -7.17 5.83 13.73
CA ASP A 94 -6.73 5.03 14.87
C ASP A 94 -7.25 3.60 14.71
N GLY A 95 -6.36 2.62 14.75
CA GLY A 95 -6.72 1.20 14.62
C GLY A 95 -6.91 0.70 13.18
N PHE A 96 -6.36 1.37 12.16
CA PHE A 96 -6.34 0.83 10.79
C PHE A 96 -5.78 -0.61 10.77
N ASP A 97 -6.59 -1.57 10.32
CA ASP A 97 -6.24 -2.98 10.30
C ASP A 97 -5.42 -3.34 9.04
N VAL A 98 -4.09 -3.41 9.21
CA VAL A 98 -3.14 -3.77 8.16
C VAL A 98 -3.43 -5.14 7.55
N ASN A 99 -3.84 -6.12 8.34
CA ASN A 99 -4.12 -7.46 7.80
C ASN A 99 -5.37 -7.43 6.93
N ALA A 100 -6.44 -6.79 7.39
CA ALA A 100 -7.66 -6.63 6.61
C ALA A 100 -7.43 -5.81 5.33
N ALA A 101 -6.58 -4.78 5.39
CA ALA A 101 -6.19 -4.00 4.21
C ALA A 101 -5.46 -4.85 3.17
N VAL A 102 -4.48 -5.67 3.59
CA VAL A 102 -3.76 -6.59 2.71
C VAL A 102 -4.70 -7.60 2.06
N GLU A 103 -5.63 -8.17 2.83
CA GLU A 103 -6.66 -9.07 2.32
C GLU A 103 -7.57 -8.39 1.28
N THR A 104 -7.92 -7.13 1.50
CA THR A 104 -8.73 -6.32 0.58
C THR A 104 -7.99 -6.09 -0.74
N ILE A 105 -6.71 -5.72 -0.67
CA ILE A 105 -5.86 -5.54 -1.85
C ILE A 105 -5.78 -6.86 -2.63
N ARG A 106 -5.46 -7.98 -1.97
CA ARG A 106 -5.33 -9.29 -2.62
C ARG A 106 -6.62 -9.70 -3.34
N LYS A 107 -7.77 -9.48 -2.71
CA LYS A 107 -9.09 -9.75 -3.33
C LYS A 107 -9.31 -8.88 -4.56
N SER A 108 -9.06 -7.56 -4.46
CA SER A 108 -9.24 -6.64 -5.59
C SER A 108 -8.37 -7.02 -6.80
N ALA A 109 -7.14 -7.46 -6.53
CA ALA A 109 -6.16 -7.83 -7.52
C ALA A 109 -6.54 -9.13 -8.25
N SER A 110 -7.27 -10.03 -7.58
CA SER A 110 -7.74 -11.32 -8.14
C SER A 110 -9.04 -11.20 -8.95
N THR A 111 -9.66 -10.02 -9.00
CA THR A 111 -10.97 -9.78 -9.63
C THR A 111 -10.92 -8.97 -10.92
N GLY A 112 -9.73 -8.56 -11.36
CA GLY A 112 -9.54 -7.74 -12.55
C GLY A 112 -9.13 -8.51 -13.81
#